data_AF-A0A7J5QPQ7-F1
#
_entry.id   AF-A0A7J5QPQ7-F1
#
_cell.length_a   1.000
_cell.length_b   1.000
_cell.length_c   1.000
_cell.angle_alpha   90.00
_cell.angle_beta   90.00
_cell.angle_gamma   90.00
#
_symmetry.space_group_name_H-M   'P 1'
#
loop_
_entity.id
_entity.type
_entity.pdbx_description
1 polymer ?
#
loop_
_entity_poly.entity_id
_entity_poly.type
_entity_poly.pdbx_seq_one_letter_code
_entity_poly.pdbx_strand_id
1 'polypeptide(L)'
;FHQDGIQAAIGPCVKVCHNQCILSPERSVSNYGKEKVSTEQLFERVDEWLSNFEVQMNEDRERIRCLKAKVITPVEMYAYIGLLTALRVSHDSSDKRLSSKVETYPLNQSQISIFTEDLLKLAEEKKKLTAWDIYNVATEIYKPGRTDIPAMIPQNGALAELMLSENLPEA
;
A
#
# COMPACT_ATOMS: atom_id res chain seq x y z
N PHE A 1 16.27 4.55 -6.88
CA PHE A 1 16.96 4.31 -8.16
C PHE A 1 17.15 2.82 -8.32
N HIS A 2 16.73 2.28 -9.44
CA HIS A 2 17.11 0.94 -9.89
C HIS A 2 17.51 1.03 -11.36
N GLN A 3 17.88 -0.09 -11.97
CA GLN A 3 18.40 -0.11 -13.34
C GLN A 3 17.45 0.50 -14.38
N ASP A 4 16.14 0.52 -14.14
CA ASP A 4 15.16 1.04 -15.10
C ASP A 4 14.80 2.51 -14.85
N GLY A 5 15.10 3.08 -13.68
CA GLY A 5 14.84 4.50 -13.41
C GLY A 5 14.67 4.92 -11.94
N ILE A 6 13.90 6.00 -11.78
CA ILE A 6 13.59 6.68 -10.52
C ILE A 6 12.09 6.58 -10.28
N GLN A 7 11.75 6.29 -9.02
CA GLN A 7 10.42 6.45 -8.46
C GLN A 7 10.52 7.30 -7.21
N ALA A 8 9.51 8.13 -6.98
CA ALA A 8 9.38 8.97 -5.81
C ALA A 8 7.96 8.88 -5.27
N ALA A 9 7.83 8.96 -3.95
CA ALA A 9 6.57 9.09 -3.26
C ALA A 9 6.79 9.88 -1.97
N ILE A 10 5.74 10.54 -1.49
CA ILE A 10 5.77 11.34 -0.28
C ILE A 10 4.65 10.90 0.67
N GLY A 11 4.91 11.02 1.97
CA GLY A 11 3.97 10.62 3.01
C GLY A 11 4.50 10.96 4.41
N PRO A 12 3.68 10.74 5.45
CA PRO A 12 3.95 11.19 6.81
C PRO A 12 5.12 10.46 7.49
N CYS A 13 5.47 9.26 7.00
CA CYS A 13 6.65 8.52 7.45
C CYS A 13 7.12 7.59 6.33
N VAL A 14 8.04 8.06 5.49
CA VAL A 14 8.61 7.25 4.40
C VAL A 14 10.02 6.80 4.79
N LYS A 15 10.10 5.81 5.67
CA LYS A 15 11.36 5.16 6.07
C LYS A 15 11.39 3.75 5.52
N VAL A 16 12.04 3.57 4.38
CA VAL A 16 12.13 2.29 3.65
C VAL A 16 12.57 1.12 4.55
N CYS A 17 13.46 1.34 5.53
CA CYS A 17 13.91 0.28 6.44
C CYS A 17 13.03 0.09 7.68
N HIS A 18 12.11 1.02 7.97
CA HIS A 18 11.34 1.04 9.21
C HIS A 18 9.84 1.03 8.98
N ASN A 19 9.27 2.05 8.35
CA ASN A 19 7.86 2.10 7.99
C ASN A 19 7.73 2.92 6.71
N GLN A 20 7.17 2.32 5.66
CA GLN A 20 6.91 3.00 4.41
C GLN A 20 5.43 3.41 4.37
N CYS A 21 5.09 4.52 5.01
CA CYS A 21 3.73 5.05 5.06
C CYS A 21 3.49 6.00 3.88
N ILE A 22 2.81 5.49 2.86
CA ILE A 22 2.39 6.21 1.65
C ILE A 22 0.88 6.03 1.53
N LEU A 23 0.10 6.91 2.17
CA LEU A 23 -1.36 6.81 2.24
C LEU A 23 -2.08 7.61 1.13
N SER A 24 -1.33 8.20 0.21
CA SER A 24 -1.83 8.92 -0.95
C SER A 24 -1.14 8.38 -2.19
N PRO A 25 -1.70 7.31 -2.79
CA PRO A 25 -1.19 6.69 -4.02
C PRO A 25 -0.96 7.69 -5.14
N GLU A 26 -1.82 8.71 -5.23
CA GLU A 26 -1.73 9.82 -6.20
C GLU A 26 -0.46 10.68 -6.01
N ARG A 27 0.16 10.63 -4.83
CA ARG A 27 1.43 11.27 -4.50
C ARG A 27 2.61 10.32 -4.66
N SER A 28 2.59 9.58 -5.76
CA SER A 28 3.67 8.75 -6.26
C SER A 28 3.90 8.99 -7.76
N VAL A 29 5.14 8.81 -8.21
CA VAL A 29 5.54 9.05 -9.60
C VAL A 29 6.76 8.21 -9.96
N SER A 30 6.84 7.78 -11.22
CA SER A 30 8.01 7.09 -11.78
C SER A 30 8.34 7.61 -13.18
N ASN A 31 9.62 7.57 -13.55
CA ASN A 31 10.06 7.84 -14.93
C ASN A 31 10.30 6.55 -15.75
N TYR A 32 9.78 5.43 -15.25
CA TYR A 32 9.80 4.11 -15.88
C TYR A 32 8.45 3.40 -15.65
N GLY A 33 8.20 2.32 -16.39
CA GLY A 33 6.92 1.60 -16.35
C GLY A 33 5.86 2.17 -17.31
N LYS A 34 4.60 1.76 -17.11
CA LYS A 34 3.47 2.00 -18.02
C LYS A 34 3.01 3.46 -18.02
N GLU A 35 3.00 4.12 -16.86
CA GLU A 35 2.57 5.52 -16.68
C GLU A 35 3.75 6.46 -16.40
N LYS A 36 4.89 6.19 -17.04
CA LYS A 36 6.11 6.95 -16.82
C LYS A 36 5.98 8.42 -17.26
N VAL A 37 6.64 9.29 -16.51
CA VAL A 37 6.85 10.70 -16.86
C VAL A 37 8.31 10.95 -17.28
N SER A 38 8.60 12.12 -17.84
CA SER A 38 10.01 12.53 -18.03
C SER A 38 10.68 12.79 -16.67
N THR A 39 12.01 12.84 -16.63
CA THR A 39 12.74 13.16 -15.40
C THR A 39 12.41 14.58 -14.91
N GLU A 40 12.23 15.53 -15.82
CA GLU A 40 11.84 16.90 -15.51
C GLU A 40 10.45 16.94 -14.86
N GLN A 41 9.47 16.27 -15.47
CA GLN A 41 8.12 16.16 -14.93
C GLN A 41 8.09 15.47 -13.56
N LEU A 42 8.97 14.48 -13.34
CA LEU A 42 9.12 13.84 -12.04
C LEU A 42 9.53 14.85 -10.97
N PHE A 43 10.51 15.71 -11.25
CA PHE A 43 10.94 16.75 -10.31
C PHE A 43 9.88 17.83 -10.12
N GLU A 44 9.18 18.24 -11.18
CA GLU A 44 8.04 19.17 -11.08
C GLU A 44 6.95 18.66 -10.12
N ARG A 45 6.61 17.37 -10.19
CA ARG A 45 5.66 16.74 -9.25
C ARG A 45 6.16 16.76 -7.81
N VAL A 46 7.45 16.48 -7.61
CA VAL A 46 8.05 16.51 -6.27
C VAL A 46 8.02 17.93 -5.70
N ASP A 47 8.34 18.95 -6.51
CA ASP A 47 8.30 20.35 -6.10
C ASP A 47 6.87 20.80 -5.76
N GLU A 48 5.87 20.36 -6.52
CA GLU A 48 4.45 20.59 -6.22
C GLU A 48 4.04 19.99 -4.87
N TRP A 49 4.44 18.75 -4.59
CA TRP A 49 4.16 18.11 -3.31
C TRP A 49 4.83 18.83 -2.14
N LEU A 50 6.09 19.24 -2.30
CA LEU A 50 6.82 19.98 -1.28
C LEU A 50 6.21 21.37 -1.02
N SER A 51 5.70 22.03 -2.07
CA SER A 51 5.02 23.33 -1.95
C SER A 51 3.70 23.24 -1.19
N ASN A 52 3.03 22.08 -1.23
CA ASN A 52 1.75 21.81 -0.56
C ASN A 52 1.90 20.91 0.67
N PHE A 53 3.13 20.73 1.17
CA PHE A 53 3.46 19.69 2.13
C PHE A 53 2.63 19.73 3.41
N GLU A 54 2.36 20.94 3.95
CA GLU A 54 1.59 21.09 5.18
C GLU A 54 0.14 20.59 5.03
N VAL A 55 -0.51 20.96 3.94
CA VAL A 55 -1.89 20.53 3.64
C VAL A 55 -1.93 19.02 3.45
N GLN A 56 -1.05 18.47 2.61
CA GLN A 56 -0.98 17.04 2.31
C GLN A 56 -0.67 16.21 3.58
N MET A 57 0.22 16.70 4.44
CA MET A 57 0.56 16.03 5.69
C MET A 57 -0.62 16.04 6.68
N ASN A 58 -1.43 17.10 6.70
CA ASN A 58 -2.64 17.14 7.53
C ASN A 58 -3.70 16.14 7.06
N GLU A 59 -3.89 15.98 5.74
CA GLU A 59 -4.75 14.95 5.18
C GLU A 59 -4.29 13.53 5.58
N ASP A 60 -2.98 13.27 5.49
CA ASP A 60 -2.43 11.96 5.85
C ASP A 60 -2.55 11.67 7.34
N ARG A 61 -2.38 12.69 8.19
CA ARG A 61 -2.62 12.55 9.63
C ARG A 61 -4.08 12.17 9.91
N GLU A 62 -5.01 12.75 9.16
CA GLU A 62 -6.43 12.42 9.28
C GLU A 62 -6.73 10.99 8.81
N ARG A 63 -6.16 10.55 7.68
CA ARG A 63 -6.22 9.15 7.23
C ARG A 63 -5.69 8.19 8.30
N ILE A 64 -4.53 8.49 8.89
CA ILE A 64 -3.95 7.69 9.99
C ILE A 64 -4.90 7.67 11.20
N ARG A 65 -5.49 8.81 11.56
CA ARG A 65 -6.44 8.91 12.67
C ARG A 65 -7.63 8.00 12.44
N CYS A 66 -8.21 8.00 11.24
CA CYS A 66 -9.30 7.12 10.85
C CYS A 66 -8.90 5.63 10.92
N LEU A 67 -7.73 5.26 10.38
CA LEU A 67 -7.23 3.88 10.43
C LEU A 67 -7.01 3.38 11.87
N LYS A 68 -6.54 4.25 12.77
CA LYS A 68 -6.37 3.93 14.20
C LYS A 68 -7.70 3.81 14.94
N ALA A 69 -8.72 4.55 14.52
CA ALA A 69 -10.05 4.51 15.13
C ALA A 69 -10.86 3.28 14.70
N LYS A 70 -10.67 2.79 13.48
CA LYS A 70 -11.38 1.62 12.95
C LYS A 70 -10.85 0.33 13.59
N VAL A 71 -11.61 -0.22 14.53
CA VAL A 71 -11.37 -1.55 15.12
C VAL A 71 -11.73 -2.62 14.09
N ILE A 72 -10.91 -3.66 14.00
CA ILE A 72 -11.10 -4.77 13.07
C ILE A 72 -11.49 -6.02 13.85
N THR A 73 -12.59 -6.63 13.45
CA THR A 73 -13.06 -7.92 13.95
C THR A 73 -12.26 -9.07 13.33
N PRO A 74 -12.26 -10.27 13.95
CA PRO A 74 -11.63 -11.45 13.35
C PRO A 74 -12.17 -11.77 11.96
N VAL A 75 -13.47 -11.58 11.71
CA VAL A 75 -14.09 -11.82 10.40
C VAL A 75 -13.56 -10.84 9.35
N GLU A 76 -13.51 -9.55 9.66
CA GLU A 76 -12.93 -8.54 8.77
C GLU A 76 -11.44 -8.81 8.51
N MET A 77 -10.68 -9.24 9.52
CA MET A 77 -9.27 -9.63 9.37
C MET A 77 -9.12 -10.74 8.33
N TYR A 78 -9.91 -11.81 8.41
CA TYR A 78 -9.90 -12.87 7.40
C TYR A 78 -10.42 -12.39 6.04
N ALA A 79 -11.37 -11.46 6.01
CA ALA A 79 -11.85 -10.85 4.77
C ALA A 79 -10.74 -10.07 4.04
N TYR A 80 -9.90 -9.32 4.76
CA TYR A 80 -8.71 -8.67 4.16
C TYR A 80 -7.76 -9.70 3.54
N ILE A 81 -7.45 -10.79 4.26
CA ILE A 81 -6.57 -11.85 3.75
C ILE A 81 -7.15 -12.48 2.46
N GLY A 82 -8.45 -12.79 2.49
CA GLY A 82 -9.17 -13.32 1.33
C GLY A 82 -9.18 -12.36 0.15
N LEU A 83 -9.39 -11.07 0.41
CA LEU A 83 -9.43 -10.02 -0.61
C LEU A 83 -8.06 -9.81 -1.26
N LEU A 84 -6.99 -9.75 -0.47
CA LEU A 84 -5.61 -9.69 -0.98
C LEU A 84 -5.32 -10.88 -1.91
N THR A 85 -5.74 -12.08 -1.51
CA THR A 85 -5.63 -13.29 -2.33
C THR A 85 -6.43 -13.16 -3.62
N ALA A 86 -7.67 -12.69 -3.55
CA ALA A 86 -8.54 -12.53 -4.71
C ALA A 86 -8.00 -11.49 -5.71
N LEU A 87 -7.47 -10.37 -5.22
CA LEU A 87 -6.83 -9.33 -6.05
C LEU A 87 -5.63 -9.90 -6.79
N ARG A 88 -4.74 -10.61 -6.09
CA ARG A 88 -3.59 -11.27 -6.70
C ARG A 88 -4.00 -12.34 -7.73
N VAL A 89 -4.97 -13.19 -7.41
CA VAL A 89 -5.51 -14.21 -8.34
C VAL A 89 -6.08 -13.55 -9.59
N SER A 90 -6.81 -12.45 -9.41
CA SER A 90 -7.42 -11.73 -10.52
C SER A 90 -6.36 -11.15 -11.44
N HIS A 91 -5.36 -10.46 -10.89
CA HIS A 91 -4.23 -9.90 -11.65
C HIS A 91 -3.47 -10.96 -12.45
N ASP A 92 -3.12 -12.09 -11.83
CA ASP A 92 -2.32 -13.14 -12.47
C ASP A 92 -3.13 -14.08 -13.38
N SER A 93 -4.44 -13.85 -13.51
CA SER A 93 -5.33 -14.71 -14.28
C SER A 93 -5.07 -14.61 -15.78
N SER A 94 -5.02 -15.76 -16.45
CA SER A 94 -5.03 -15.84 -17.91
C SER A 94 -6.36 -15.34 -18.51
N ASP A 95 -7.44 -15.29 -17.73
CA ASP A 95 -8.72 -14.72 -18.15
C ASP A 95 -8.66 -13.19 -18.09
N LYS A 96 -8.75 -12.56 -19.28
CA LYS A 96 -8.71 -11.10 -19.42
C LYS A 96 -9.87 -10.38 -18.73
N ARG A 97 -10.99 -11.06 -18.46
CA ARG A 97 -12.10 -10.49 -17.69
C ARG A 97 -11.74 -10.29 -16.22
N LEU A 98 -10.74 -11.02 -15.72
CA LEU A 98 -10.22 -10.91 -14.36
C LEU A 98 -8.96 -10.04 -14.32
N SER A 99 -7.97 -10.30 -15.18
CA SER A 99 -6.69 -9.58 -15.14
C SER A 99 -6.77 -8.12 -15.58
N SER A 100 -7.81 -7.72 -16.30
CA SER A 100 -8.02 -6.28 -16.61
C SER A 100 -8.59 -5.47 -15.44
N LYS A 101 -9.08 -6.11 -14.37
CA LYS A 101 -9.72 -5.42 -13.24
C LYS A 101 -8.74 -4.95 -12.18
N VAL A 102 -7.55 -5.56 -12.11
CA VAL A 102 -6.54 -5.28 -11.10
C VAL A 102 -5.26 -4.99 -11.84
N GLU A 103 -4.84 -3.74 -11.84
CA GLU A 103 -3.59 -3.33 -12.47
C GLU A 103 -2.38 -3.66 -11.59
N THR A 104 -2.47 -3.38 -10.29
CA THR A 104 -1.44 -3.71 -9.30
C THR A 104 -2.10 -4.39 -8.12
N TYR A 105 -1.62 -5.58 -7.73
CA TYR A 105 -2.04 -6.21 -6.49
C TYR A 105 -1.24 -5.65 -5.30
N PRO A 106 -1.80 -5.58 -4.08
CA PRO A 106 -1.08 -5.06 -2.92
C PRO A 106 0.03 -5.99 -2.40
N LEU A 107 -0.15 -7.30 -2.50
CA LEU A 107 0.82 -8.31 -2.05
C LEU A 107 0.79 -9.53 -2.99
N ASN A 108 1.96 -10.08 -3.30
CA ASN A 108 2.12 -11.33 -4.05
C ASN A 108 1.86 -12.55 -3.14
N GLN A 109 1.92 -13.75 -3.71
CA GLN A 109 1.61 -14.98 -2.98
C GLN A 109 2.48 -15.23 -1.74
N SER A 110 3.80 -15.03 -1.82
CA SER A 110 4.69 -15.25 -0.67
C SER A 110 4.50 -14.17 0.39
N GLN A 111 4.31 -12.92 -0.03
CA GLN A 111 4.02 -11.78 0.83
C GLN A 111 2.69 -11.96 1.58
N ILE A 112 1.63 -12.48 0.92
CA ILE A 112 0.33 -12.76 1.57
C ILE A 112 0.50 -13.80 2.68
N SER A 113 1.31 -14.84 2.47
CA SER A 113 1.57 -15.84 3.51
C SER A 113 2.27 -15.21 4.73
N ILE A 114 3.31 -14.40 4.51
CA ILE A 114 4.03 -13.68 5.58
C ILE A 114 3.09 -12.72 6.32
N PHE A 115 2.34 -11.91 5.56
CA PHE A 115 1.33 -10.99 6.10
C PHE A 115 0.32 -11.71 6.99
N THR A 116 -0.20 -12.83 6.51
CA THR A 116 -1.19 -13.63 7.24
C THR A 116 -0.60 -14.16 8.54
N GLU A 117 0.61 -14.72 8.51
CA GLU A 117 1.28 -15.23 9.70
C GLU A 117 1.53 -14.13 10.74
N ASP A 118 2.08 -12.99 10.31
CA ASP A 118 2.39 -11.87 11.20
C ASP A 118 1.13 -11.23 11.78
N LEU A 119 0.04 -11.16 11.00
CA LEU A 119 -1.24 -10.66 11.47
C LEU A 119 -1.90 -11.60 12.50
N LEU A 120 -1.80 -12.91 12.30
CA LEU A 120 -2.28 -13.90 13.26
C LEU A 120 -1.49 -13.84 14.57
N LYS A 121 -0.16 -13.72 14.52
CA LYS A 121 0.67 -13.50 15.72
C LYS A 121 0.26 -12.23 16.46
N LEU A 122 0.06 -11.13 15.73
CA LEU A 122 -0.37 -9.88 16.32
C LEU A 122 -1.75 -9.97 16.97
N ALA A 123 -2.67 -10.76 16.41
CA ALA A 123 -3.99 -11.00 16.97
C ALA A 123 -3.93 -11.75 18.33
N GLU A 124 -2.96 -12.66 18.50
CA GLU A 124 -2.73 -13.35 19.78
C GLU A 124 -2.13 -12.42 20.84
N GLU A 125 -1.26 -11.50 20.43
CA GLU A 125 -0.59 -10.56 21.34
C GLU A 125 -1.49 -9.38 21.75
N LYS A 126 -2.35 -8.92 20.83
CA LYS A 126 -3.11 -7.68 20.97
C LYS A 126 -4.62 -7.95 21.06
N LYS A 127 -5.23 -7.53 22.18
CA LYS A 127 -6.68 -7.68 22.45
C LYS A 127 -7.61 -7.06 21.39
N LYS A 128 -7.16 -6.02 20.69
CA LYS A 128 -7.93 -5.30 19.67
C LYS A 128 -7.03 -4.87 18.53
N LEU A 129 -7.32 -5.36 17.33
CA LEU A 129 -6.69 -4.91 16.09
C LEU A 129 -7.43 -3.70 15.53
N THR A 130 -6.69 -2.86 14.82
CA THR A 130 -7.20 -1.69 14.09
C THR A 130 -6.79 -1.78 12.62
N ALA A 131 -7.43 -1.02 11.75
CA ALA A 131 -7.04 -0.94 10.34
C ALA A 131 -5.59 -0.43 10.19
N TRP A 132 -5.15 0.42 11.14
CA TRP A 132 -3.76 0.86 11.22
C TRP A 132 -2.78 -0.30 11.50
N ASP A 133 -3.17 -1.28 12.31
CA ASP A 133 -2.32 -2.46 12.56
C ASP A 133 -2.16 -3.30 11.29
N ILE A 134 -3.27 -3.53 10.57
CA ILE A 134 -3.26 -4.21 9.26
C ILE A 134 -2.32 -3.51 8.28
N TYR A 135 -2.45 -2.19 8.16
CA TYR A 135 -1.60 -1.40 7.28
C TYR A 135 -0.12 -1.56 7.66
N ASN A 136 0.24 -1.45 8.95
CA ASN A 136 1.63 -1.55 9.37
C ASN A 136 2.24 -2.93 9.08
N VAL A 137 1.50 -4.01 9.35
CA VAL A 137 1.99 -5.38 9.06
C VAL A 137 2.34 -5.53 7.58
N ALA A 138 1.53 -4.96 6.67
CA ALA A 138 1.86 -4.97 5.25
C ALA A 138 3.04 -4.05 4.91
N THR A 139 3.15 -2.86 5.50
CA THR A 139 4.31 -1.97 5.25
C THR A 139 5.64 -2.53 5.74
N GLU A 140 5.63 -3.47 6.70
CA GLU A 140 6.83 -4.23 7.10
C GLU A 140 7.35 -5.16 5.99
N ILE A 141 6.50 -5.48 5.01
CA ILE A 141 6.85 -6.33 3.86
C ILE A 141 7.42 -5.48 2.72
N TYR A 142 6.95 -4.24 2.55
CA TYR A 142 7.44 -3.30 1.54
C TYR A 142 8.83 -2.74 1.89
N LYS A 143 9.82 -3.63 1.99
CA LYS A 143 11.21 -3.35 2.37
C LYS A 143 12.18 -4.00 1.39
N PRO A 144 13.36 -3.40 1.15
CA PRO A 144 14.41 -4.01 0.35
C PRO A 144 14.79 -5.39 0.90
N GLY A 145 14.91 -6.37 0.02
CA GLY A 145 15.17 -7.77 0.38
C GLY A 145 13.92 -8.58 0.75
N ARG A 146 12.75 -7.95 0.90
CA ARG A 146 11.43 -8.62 1.04
C ARG A 146 10.50 -8.36 -0.13
N THR A 147 10.59 -7.16 -0.71
CA THR A 147 9.84 -6.74 -1.90
C THR A 147 10.80 -6.23 -2.95
N ASP A 148 10.55 -6.58 -4.20
CA ASP A 148 11.30 -6.06 -5.34
C ASP A 148 11.17 -4.54 -5.40
N ILE A 149 12.30 -3.84 -5.55
CA ILE A 149 12.36 -2.37 -5.49
C ILE A 149 11.32 -1.71 -6.41
N PRO A 150 11.15 -2.12 -7.68
CA PRO A 150 10.16 -1.49 -8.57
C PRO A 150 8.70 -1.69 -8.13
N ALA A 151 8.42 -2.74 -7.35
CA ALA A 151 7.08 -3.08 -6.89
C ALA A 151 6.70 -2.39 -5.57
N MET A 152 7.68 -1.92 -4.79
CA MET A 152 7.44 -1.40 -3.42
C MET A 152 6.43 -0.26 -3.38
N ILE A 153 6.63 0.81 -4.14
CA ILE A 153 5.72 1.98 -4.12
C ILE A 153 4.37 1.63 -4.76
N PRO A 154 4.29 0.97 -5.94
CA PRO A 154 3.01 0.56 -6.52
C PRO A 154 2.17 -0.35 -5.61
N GLN A 155 2.80 -1.37 -5.00
CA GLN A 155 2.11 -2.29 -4.09
C GLN A 155 1.60 -1.59 -2.83
N ASN A 156 2.40 -0.66 -2.28
CA ASN A 156 1.99 0.16 -1.15
C ASN A 156 0.79 1.06 -1.49
N GLY A 157 0.84 1.71 -2.66
CA GLY A 157 -0.27 2.51 -3.20
C GLY A 157 -1.55 1.67 -3.32
N ALA A 158 -1.47 0.49 -3.95
CA ALA A 158 -2.61 -0.41 -4.09
C ALA A 158 -3.20 -0.85 -2.73
N LEU A 159 -2.35 -1.05 -1.71
CA LEU A 159 -2.83 -1.32 -0.35
C LEU A 159 -3.55 -0.10 0.25
N ALA A 160 -2.97 1.09 0.11
CA ALA A 160 -3.56 2.32 0.62
C ALA A 160 -4.93 2.57 -0.03
N GLU A 161 -5.07 2.39 -1.34
CA GLU A 161 -6.37 2.46 -2.04
C GLU A 161 -7.37 1.46 -1.45
N LEU A 162 -6.95 0.20 -1.27
CA LEU A 162 -7.82 -0.82 -0.70
C LEU A 162 -8.33 -0.42 0.70
N MET A 163 -7.43 0.02 1.57
CA MET A 163 -7.72 0.34 2.98
C MET A 163 -8.52 1.62 3.16
N LEU A 164 -8.36 2.58 2.24
CA LEU A 164 -9.03 3.89 2.27
C LEU A 164 -10.29 3.94 1.41
N SER A 165 -10.49 2.96 0.51
CA SER A 165 -11.72 2.84 -0.24
C SER A 165 -12.90 2.53 0.67
N GLU A 166 -14.07 3.09 0.36
CA GLU A 166 -15.34 2.76 1.02
C GLU A 166 -15.80 1.31 0.71
N ASN A 167 -15.01 0.53 -0.05
CA ASN A 167 -15.40 -0.78 -0.59
C ASN A 167 -15.20 -1.96 0.37
N LEU A 168 -14.79 -1.72 1.62
CA LEU A 168 -14.83 -2.78 2.61
C LEU A 168 -16.30 -2.99 3.01
N PRO A 169 -16.85 -4.21 2.87
CA PRO A 169 -18.23 -4.47 3.24
C PRO A 169 -18.46 -3.97 4.66
N GLU A 170 -19.45 -3.09 4.83
CA GLU A 170 -19.99 -2.83 6.16
C GLU A 170 -20.56 -4.16 6.68
N ALA A 171 -20.12 -4.55 7.88
CA ALA A 171 -20.56 -5.78 8.54
C ALA A 171 -22.04 -5.70 8.95
#